data_AF-A0A1B8P7R4-F1
#
_entry.id   AF-A0A1B8P7R4-F1
#
_cell.length_a   1.000
_cell.length_b   1.000
_cell.length_c   1.000
_cell.angle_alpha   90.00
_cell.angle_beta   90.00
_cell.angle_gamma   90.00
#
_symmetry.space_group_name_H-M   'P 1'
#
loop_
_entity.id
_entity.type
_entity.pdbx_description
1 polymer ?
#
loop_
_entity_poly.entity_id
_entity_poly.type
_entity_poly.pdbx_seq_one_letter_code
_entity_poly.pdbx_strand_id
1 'polypeptide(L)'
;MSRTQAYRLGMRERARLAYRRTQFKFPTELDALNSSYMSHAGIASDVPGYGQSAWVVAATYDDQTGTVTLEVSEEFDWVDGASHVIAWRKPDGKLTPPYPAQPGSDPFLVVATAPSAPTINDDMQRPFVHFGTTETWSWQTLITDIKPRGNEGVSVSAVIDDPRVYDYDDATPPA
;
A
#
# COMPACT_ATOMS: atom_id res chain seq x y z
N MET A 1 -10.65 10.04 -34.08
CA MET A 1 -10.62 10.54 -32.69
C MET A 1 -11.76 11.54 -32.51
N SER A 2 -12.66 11.32 -31.55
CA SER A 2 -13.85 12.18 -31.35
C SER A 2 -13.55 13.39 -30.44
N ARG A 3 -14.40 14.43 -30.46
CA ARG A 3 -14.31 15.59 -29.55
C ARG A 3 -14.25 15.15 -28.08
N THR A 4 -15.08 14.18 -27.71
CA THR A 4 -15.10 13.58 -26.36
C THR A 4 -13.80 12.88 -26.01
N GLN A 5 -13.26 12.06 -26.93
CA GLN A 5 -11.99 11.36 -26.71
C GLN A 5 -10.83 12.35 -26.55
N ALA A 6 -10.79 13.41 -27.36
CA ALA A 6 -9.78 14.46 -27.28
C ALA A 6 -9.84 15.21 -25.94
N TYR A 7 -11.05 15.56 -25.49
CA TYR A 7 -11.25 16.21 -24.20
C TYR A 7 -10.76 15.33 -23.04
N ARG A 8 -11.18 14.06 -22.99
CA ARG A 8 -10.78 13.12 -21.93
C ARG A 8 -9.26 12.95 -21.87
N LEU A 9 -8.60 12.73 -23.00
CA LEU A 9 -7.14 12.61 -23.07
C LEU A 9 -6.43 13.91 -22.63
N GLY A 10 -6.91 15.08 -23.08
CA GLY A 10 -6.34 16.37 -22.68
C GLY A 10 -6.49 16.64 -21.18
N MET A 11 -7.66 16.34 -20.61
CA MET A 11 -7.91 16.51 -19.18
C MET A 11 -7.12 15.51 -18.33
N ARG A 12 -6.98 14.27 -18.80
CA ARG A 12 -6.15 13.23 -18.19
C ARG A 12 -4.68 13.65 -18.11
N GLU A 13 -4.12 14.18 -19.20
CA GLU A 13 -2.74 14.67 -19.23
C GLU A 13 -2.56 15.90 -18.31
N ARG A 14 -3.50 16.84 -18.32
CA ARG A 14 -3.50 17.99 -17.39
C ARG A 14 -3.54 17.53 -15.94
N ALA A 15 -4.43 16.59 -15.59
CA ALA A 15 -4.57 16.08 -14.24
C ALA A 15 -3.31 15.31 -13.80
N ARG A 16 -2.67 14.55 -14.71
CA ARG A 16 -1.37 13.91 -14.45
C ARG A 16 -0.32 14.94 -14.04
N LEU A 17 -0.18 16.03 -14.79
CA LEU A 17 0.79 17.09 -14.48
C LEU A 17 0.48 17.81 -13.15
N ALA A 18 -0.80 17.95 -12.81
CA ALA A 18 -1.25 18.65 -11.61
C ALA A 18 -1.11 17.81 -10.33
N TYR A 19 -1.41 16.52 -10.38
CA TYR A 19 -1.58 15.69 -9.17
C TYR A 19 -0.50 14.61 -8.99
N ARG A 20 0.16 14.16 -10.07
CA ARG A 20 1.24 13.17 -10.00
C ARG A 20 2.61 13.84 -9.88
N ARG A 21 2.77 14.63 -8.82
CA ARG A 21 3.95 15.50 -8.60
C ARG A 21 5.03 14.88 -7.75
N THR A 22 4.67 13.94 -6.88
CA THR A 22 5.58 13.31 -5.94
C THR A 22 6.21 12.07 -6.57
N GLN A 23 7.54 12.00 -6.51
CA GLN A 23 8.33 10.87 -6.97
C GLN A 23 9.00 10.20 -5.78
N PHE A 24 9.05 8.87 -5.81
CA PHE A 24 9.71 8.05 -4.82
C PHE A 24 10.86 7.31 -5.49
N LYS A 25 11.99 7.19 -4.78
CA LYS A 25 13.13 6.38 -5.19
C LYS A 25 13.63 5.64 -3.99
N PHE A 26 13.63 4.32 -4.05
CA PHE A 26 14.03 3.47 -2.95
C PHE A 26 14.68 2.18 -3.48
N PRO A 27 15.65 1.62 -2.74
CA PRO A 27 16.14 0.29 -3.00
C PRO A 27 15.20 -0.75 -2.40
N THR A 28 15.17 -1.93 -3.01
CA THR A 28 14.66 -3.16 -2.41
C THR A 28 15.73 -4.23 -2.58
N GLU A 29 15.54 -5.38 -1.93
CA GLU A 29 16.23 -6.62 -2.32
C GLU A 29 15.65 -7.12 -3.67
N LEU A 30 15.23 -8.37 -3.76
CA LEU A 30 14.64 -8.96 -4.96
C LEU A 30 13.13 -8.75 -5.09
N ASP A 31 12.48 -8.18 -4.08
CA ASP A 31 11.02 -8.03 -4.00
C ASP A 31 10.43 -7.27 -5.21
N ALA A 32 11.11 -6.23 -5.68
CA ALA A 32 10.63 -5.44 -6.81
C ALA A 32 10.65 -6.19 -8.15
N LEU A 33 11.31 -7.35 -8.26
CA LEU A 33 11.25 -8.19 -9.47
C LEU A 33 9.88 -8.82 -9.68
N ASN A 34 9.03 -8.87 -8.64
CA ASN A 34 7.64 -9.31 -8.74
C ASN A 34 6.70 -8.20 -9.25
N SER A 35 7.23 -7.00 -9.53
CA SER A 35 6.47 -5.86 -10.02
C SER A 35 6.75 -5.57 -11.50
N SER A 36 5.84 -4.84 -12.14
CA SER A 36 5.99 -4.37 -13.52
C SER A 36 5.73 -2.87 -13.63
N TYR A 37 6.01 -2.29 -14.81
CA TYR A 37 5.69 -0.89 -15.07
C TYR A 37 4.20 -0.61 -14.82
N MET A 38 3.94 0.48 -14.08
CA MET A 38 2.61 0.91 -13.60
C MET A 38 1.93 -0.09 -12.65
N SER A 39 2.67 -1.03 -12.07
CA SER A 39 2.16 -1.81 -10.93
C SER A 39 1.92 -0.89 -9.73
N HIS A 40 0.81 -1.15 -9.03
CA HIS A 40 0.46 -0.43 -7.83
C HIS A 40 1.28 -0.94 -6.63
N ALA A 41 1.81 -0.03 -5.83
CA ALA A 41 2.58 -0.33 -4.63
C ALA A 41 2.23 0.63 -3.48
N GLY A 42 2.15 0.09 -2.27
CA GLY A 42 2.07 0.89 -1.05
C GLY A 42 3.47 1.19 -0.53
N ILE A 43 3.71 2.44 -0.14
CA ILE A 43 4.93 2.85 0.56
C ILE A 43 4.54 3.33 1.95
N ALA A 44 5.26 2.89 2.98
CA ALA A 44 5.19 3.44 4.33
C ALA A 44 6.51 4.12 4.69
N SER A 45 6.49 4.98 5.71
CA SER A 45 7.69 5.63 6.22
C SER A 45 7.60 5.74 7.73
N ASP A 46 8.69 5.36 8.38
CA ASP A 46 8.98 5.54 9.80
C ASP A 46 9.02 7.01 10.28
N VAL A 47 8.78 7.99 9.40
CA VAL A 47 8.68 9.40 9.81
C VAL A 47 7.43 9.57 10.67
N PRO A 48 7.54 10.15 11.87
CA PRO A 48 6.40 10.38 12.76
C PRO A 48 5.25 11.11 12.05
N GLY A 49 4.03 10.58 12.20
CA GLY A 49 2.83 11.08 11.53
C GLY A 49 2.49 10.41 10.20
N TYR A 50 3.38 9.55 9.68
CA TYR A 50 3.10 8.69 8.52
C TYR A 50 2.90 7.22 8.95
N GLY A 51 2.67 6.35 7.96
CA GLY A 51 2.41 4.95 8.18
C GLY A 51 3.64 4.17 8.67
N GLN A 52 3.42 3.27 9.62
CA GLN A 52 4.41 2.38 10.20
C GLN A 52 4.44 1.04 9.46
N SER A 53 5.49 0.25 9.65
CA SER A 53 5.60 -1.10 9.07
C SER A 53 6.28 -2.05 10.04
N ALA A 54 5.87 -3.31 10.03
CA ALA A 54 6.45 -4.38 10.84
C ALA A 54 6.36 -5.73 10.10
N TRP A 55 6.98 -6.76 10.65
CA TRP A 55 6.78 -8.15 10.23
C TRP A 55 5.66 -8.81 11.02
N VAL A 56 4.94 -9.73 10.38
CA VAL A 56 4.03 -10.63 11.09
C VAL A 56 4.84 -11.77 11.72
N VAL A 57 4.81 -11.84 13.05
CA VAL A 57 5.42 -12.92 13.84
C VAL A 57 4.51 -14.14 13.88
N ALA A 58 3.24 -13.92 14.18
CA ALA A 58 2.19 -14.93 14.22
C ALA A 58 0.84 -14.30 13.84
N ALA A 59 -0.11 -15.14 13.41
CA ALA A 59 -1.46 -14.71 13.10
C ALA A 59 -2.46 -15.79 13.51
N THR A 60 -3.55 -15.37 14.16
CA THR A 60 -4.67 -16.25 14.51
C THR A 60 -5.94 -15.68 13.94
N TYR A 61 -6.65 -16.45 13.12
CA TYR A 61 -7.92 -16.06 12.52
C TYR A 61 -9.10 -16.64 13.30
N ASP A 62 -10.09 -15.81 13.57
CA ASP A 62 -11.36 -16.20 14.16
C ASP A 62 -12.48 -16.05 13.11
N ASP A 63 -12.90 -17.18 12.55
CA ASP A 63 -13.99 -17.28 11.58
C ASP A 63 -15.34 -16.80 12.12
N GLN A 64 -15.57 -16.84 13.44
CA GLN A 64 -16.86 -16.46 14.02
C GLN A 64 -17.03 -14.95 14.07
N THR A 65 -15.94 -14.23 14.34
CA THR A 65 -15.94 -12.77 14.43
C THR A 65 -15.47 -12.09 13.15
N GLY A 66 -14.86 -12.84 12.22
CA GLY A 66 -14.23 -12.27 11.02
C GLY A 66 -13.05 -11.38 11.36
N THR A 67 -12.30 -11.74 12.40
CA THR A 67 -11.16 -10.98 12.89
C THR A 67 -9.88 -11.80 12.85
N VAL A 68 -8.75 -11.13 12.64
CA VAL A 68 -7.42 -11.71 12.76
C VAL A 68 -6.67 -10.98 13.84
N THR A 69 -6.07 -11.72 14.76
CA THR A 69 -5.08 -11.20 15.70
C THR A 69 -3.70 -11.43 15.14
N LEU A 70 -2.96 -10.35 14.89
CA LEU A 70 -1.60 -10.34 14.38
C LEU A 70 -0.64 -10.02 15.51
N GLU A 71 0.37 -10.85 15.68
CA GLU A 71 1.56 -10.52 16.46
C GLU A 71 2.59 -9.88 15.52
N VAL A 72 3.04 -8.67 15.87
CA VAL A 72 3.97 -7.88 15.06
C VAL A 72 5.33 -7.75 15.72
N SER A 73 6.39 -7.56 14.92
CA SER A 73 7.76 -7.47 15.42
C SER A 73 8.09 -6.16 16.15
N GLU A 74 7.31 -5.11 15.92
CA GLU A 74 7.46 -3.79 16.55
C GLU A 74 6.09 -3.31 17.06
N GLU A 75 6.09 -2.60 18.19
CA GLU A 75 4.91 -1.88 18.68
C GLU A 75 4.53 -0.76 17.71
N PHE A 76 3.22 -0.51 17.58
CA PHE A 76 2.72 0.60 16.78
C PHE A 76 2.22 1.76 17.63
N ASP A 77 2.54 2.97 17.18
CA ASP A 77 1.96 4.19 17.74
C ASP A 77 0.49 4.34 17.32
N TRP A 78 -0.42 4.31 18.30
CA TRP A 78 -1.85 4.56 18.10
C TRP A 78 -2.21 6.02 18.38
N VAL A 79 -3.04 6.61 17.52
CA VAL A 79 -3.52 7.98 17.68
C VAL A 79 -4.92 8.00 18.29
N ASP A 80 -5.06 8.57 19.49
CA ASP A 80 -6.35 8.68 20.18
C ASP A 80 -7.41 9.37 19.32
N GLY A 81 -8.59 8.75 19.21
CA GLY A 81 -9.71 9.26 18.44
C GLY A 81 -9.61 9.10 16.92
N ALA A 82 -8.54 8.49 16.40
CA ALA A 82 -8.39 8.21 14.97
C ALA A 82 -8.72 6.75 14.61
N SER A 83 -9.29 6.56 13.41
CA SER A 83 -9.46 5.24 12.82
C SER A 83 -8.14 4.75 12.22
N HIS A 84 -7.74 3.52 12.58
CA HIS A 84 -6.53 2.90 12.08
C HIS A 84 -6.85 1.73 11.15
N VAL A 85 -5.92 1.49 10.24
CA VAL A 85 -5.97 0.37 9.31
C VAL A 85 -4.63 -0.35 9.27
N ILE A 86 -4.70 -1.63 8.92
CA ILE A 86 -3.54 -2.46 8.64
C ILE A 86 -3.75 -3.21 7.33
N ALA A 87 -2.70 -3.29 6.52
CA ALA A 87 -2.66 -4.12 5.32
C ALA A 87 -1.39 -4.98 5.36
N TRP A 88 -1.40 -6.13 4.70
CA TRP A 88 -0.23 -7.01 4.66
C TRP A 88 0.06 -7.57 3.27
N ARG A 89 1.31 -7.97 3.07
CA ARG A 89 1.77 -8.58 1.83
C ARG A 89 1.26 -10.01 1.72
N LYS A 90 0.60 -10.32 0.61
CA LYS A 90 0.20 -11.68 0.23
C LYS A 90 1.38 -12.46 -0.37
N PRO A 91 1.29 -13.81 -0.45
CA PRO A 91 2.32 -14.63 -1.10
C PRO A 91 2.60 -14.27 -2.57
N ASP A 92 1.61 -13.69 -3.27
CA ASP A 92 1.76 -13.20 -4.65
C ASP A 92 2.44 -11.81 -4.74
N GLY A 93 2.99 -11.31 -3.63
CA GLY A 93 3.66 -10.01 -3.53
C GLY A 93 2.71 -8.81 -3.50
N LYS A 94 1.41 -9.00 -3.73
CA LYS A 94 0.43 -7.91 -3.69
C LYS A 94 0.06 -7.56 -2.25
N LEU A 95 -0.28 -6.30 -2.04
CA LEU A 95 -0.84 -5.84 -0.78
C LEU A 95 -2.32 -6.22 -0.68
N THR A 96 -2.80 -6.55 0.52
CA THR A 96 -4.24 -6.61 0.79
C THR A 96 -4.87 -5.21 0.75
N PRO A 97 -6.21 -5.11 0.67
CA PRO A 97 -6.89 -3.88 1.08
C PRO A 97 -6.51 -3.50 2.53
N PRO A 98 -6.62 -2.21 2.89
CA PRO A 98 -6.51 -1.78 4.28
C PRO A 98 -7.72 -2.28 5.07
N TYR A 99 -7.46 -3.04 6.13
CA TYR A 99 -8.48 -3.55 7.05
C TYR A 99 -8.54 -2.71 8.32
N PRO A 100 -9.73 -2.42 8.88
CA PRO A 100 -9.84 -1.74 10.16
C PRO A 100 -9.04 -2.48 11.25
N ALA A 101 -8.25 -1.72 12.00
CA ALA A 101 -7.36 -2.25 13.03
C ALA A 101 -7.68 -1.64 14.40
N GLN A 102 -7.52 -2.44 15.45
CA GLN A 102 -7.65 -2.06 16.86
C GLN A 102 -6.46 -2.62 17.66
N PRO A 103 -6.07 -1.96 18.76
CA PRO A 103 -5.03 -2.48 19.64
C PRO A 103 -5.50 -3.80 20.27
N GLY A 104 -4.59 -4.77 20.36
CA GLY A 104 -4.82 -6.03 21.04
C GLY A 104 -4.64 -5.91 22.55
N SER A 105 -4.61 -7.07 23.23
CA SER A 105 -4.40 -7.13 24.68
C SER A 105 -2.95 -6.87 25.11
N ASP A 106 -2.01 -6.80 24.16
CA ASP A 106 -0.59 -6.60 24.36
C ASP A 106 -0.07 -5.60 23.29
N PRO A 107 0.96 -4.79 23.57
CA PRO A 107 1.48 -3.78 22.63
C PRO A 107 1.91 -4.33 21.27
N PHE A 108 2.28 -5.61 21.18
CA PHE A 108 2.67 -6.28 19.94
C PHE A 108 1.50 -6.99 19.23
N LEU A 109 0.28 -6.86 19.74
CA LEU A 109 -0.91 -7.47 19.15
C LEU A 109 -1.79 -6.42 18.48
N VAL A 110 -2.16 -6.70 17.23
CA VAL A 110 -3.12 -5.91 16.45
C VAL A 110 -4.29 -6.80 16.07
N VAL A 111 -5.51 -6.35 16.35
CA VAL A 111 -6.73 -7.04 15.94
C VAL A 111 -7.30 -6.33 14.71
N ALA A 112 -7.41 -7.04 13.60
CA ALA A 112 -7.94 -6.51 12.35
C ALA A 112 -9.23 -7.22 11.91
N THR A 113 -10.20 -6.47 11.39
CA THR A 113 -11.41 -7.04 10.77
C THR A 113 -11.12 -7.37 9.31
N ALA A 114 -10.84 -8.64 9.03
CA ALA A 114 -10.37 -9.09 7.73
C ALA A 114 -10.93 -10.48 7.39
N PRO A 115 -11.08 -10.82 6.10
CA PRO A 115 -11.67 -12.10 5.69
C PRO A 115 -10.73 -13.31 5.84
N SER A 116 -9.46 -13.10 6.18
CA SER A 116 -8.46 -14.15 6.33
C SER A 116 -7.24 -13.67 7.09
N ALA A 117 -6.44 -14.58 7.65
CA ALA A 117 -5.10 -14.28 8.14
C ALA A 117 -4.06 -14.17 7.00
N PRO A 118 -2.93 -13.46 7.22
CA PRO A 118 -1.76 -13.55 6.36
C PRO A 118 -1.22 -14.99 6.34
N THR A 119 -0.69 -15.41 5.19
CA THR A 119 0.00 -16.70 5.07
C THR A 119 1.41 -16.57 5.63
N ILE A 120 1.71 -17.32 6.68
CA ILE A 120 3.05 -17.42 7.26
C ILE A 120 3.59 -18.81 6.92
N ASN A 121 4.73 -18.86 6.23
CA ASN A 121 5.43 -20.08 5.84
C ASN A 121 6.94 -19.84 6.00
N ASP A 122 7.68 -20.83 6.53
CA ASP A 122 9.13 -20.77 6.71
C ASP A 122 9.90 -20.87 5.37
N ASP A 123 9.28 -21.34 4.29
CA ASP A 123 9.87 -21.38 2.94
C ASP A 123 9.87 -20.00 2.24
N MET A 124 9.15 -19.03 2.80
CA MET A 124 8.97 -17.70 2.21
C MET A 124 9.32 -16.62 3.24
N GLN A 125 9.67 -15.44 2.75
CA GLN A 125 9.83 -14.30 3.64
C GLN A 125 8.51 -14.01 4.35
N ARG A 126 8.59 -13.71 5.65
CA ARG A 126 7.41 -13.37 6.45
C ARG A 126 6.63 -12.20 5.82
N PRO A 127 5.31 -12.13 6.01
CA PRO A 127 4.52 -11.01 5.53
C PRO A 127 4.95 -9.70 6.22
N PHE A 128 5.17 -8.66 5.42
CA PHE A 128 5.24 -7.29 5.92
C PHE A 128 3.84 -6.73 6.09
N VAL A 129 3.66 -5.87 7.09
CA VAL A 129 2.45 -5.07 7.29
C VAL A 129 2.73 -3.58 7.09
N HIS A 130 1.70 -2.85 6.68
CA HIS A 130 1.63 -1.40 6.70
C HIS A 130 0.49 -0.99 7.64
N PHE A 131 0.79 -0.11 8.59
CA PHE A 131 -0.13 0.33 9.64
C PHE A 131 -0.20 1.85 9.69
N GLY A 132 -1.35 2.40 10.06
CA GLY A 132 -1.47 3.80 10.42
C GLY A 132 -2.92 4.26 10.41
N THR A 133 -3.13 5.57 10.43
CA THR A 133 -4.48 6.11 10.30
C THR A 133 -5.04 5.86 8.89
N THR A 134 -6.36 5.92 8.72
CA THR A 134 -7.02 5.81 7.41
C THR A 134 -6.48 6.79 6.36
N GLU A 135 -5.86 7.89 6.78
CA GLU A 135 -5.32 8.93 5.90
C GLU A 135 -3.82 8.78 5.60
N THR A 136 -3.04 8.23 6.54
CA THR A 136 -1.57 8.28 6.49
C THR A 136 -0.88 6.91 6.48
N TRP A 137 -1.63 5.80 6.57
CA TRP A 137 -1.08 4.44 6.65
C TRP A 137 -0.16 4.04 5.48
N SER A 138 -0.37 4.58 4.27
CA SER A 138 0.48 4.31 3.12
C SER A 138 0.27 5.30 1.97
N TRP A 139 1.36 5.72 1.35
CA TRP A 139 1.29 6.34 0.02
C TRP A 139 1.01 5.28 -1.04
N GLN A 140 -0.11 5.46 -1.73
CA GLN A 140 -0.45 4.67 -2.91
C GLN A 140 0.38 5.18 -4.09
N THR A 141 1.12 4.29 -4.75
CA THR A 141 2.07 4.66 -5.80
C THR A 141 2.00 3.74 -7.01
N LEU A 142 2.48 4.25 -8.14
CA LEU A 142 2.67 3.50 -9.38
C LEU A 142 4.16 3.39 -9.68
N ILE A 143 4.63 2.18 -9.91
CA ILE A 143 6.02 1.92 -10.26
C ILE A 143 6.29 2.44 -11.68
N THR A 144 7.33 3.26 -11.85
CA THR A 144 7.73 3.83 -13.15
C THR A 144 9.03 3.26 -13.69
N ASP A 145 9.87 2.67 -12.85
CA ASP A 145 11.15 2.09 -13.26
C ASP A 145 11.61 1.02 -12.26
N ILE A 146 12.17 -0.07 -12.77
CA ILE A 146 12.71 -1.19 -11.99
C ILE A 146 14.08 -1.53 -12.58
N LYS A 147 15.14 -1.34 -11.78
CA LYS A 147 16.53 -1.52 -12.21
C LYS A 147 17.26 -2.49 -11.30
N PRO A 148 17.50 -3.75 -11.72
CA PRO A 148 18.35 -4.68 -10.99
C PRO A 148 19.75 -4.08 -10.75
N ARG A 149 20.29 -4.33 -9.56
CA ARG A 149 21.62 -3.92 -9.10
C ARG A 149 22.38 -5.15 -8.59
N GLY A 150 23.20 -5.73 -9.46
CA GLY A 150 23.87 -7.00 -9.15
C GLY A 150 22.86 -8.13 -9.00
N ASN A 151 23.13 -9.05 -8.06
CA ASN A 151 22.34 -10.28 -7.90
C ASN A 151 21.30 -10.21 -6.76
N GLU A 152 21.35 -9.17 -5.92
CA GLU A 152 20.60 -9.14 -4.65
C GLU A 152 19.79 -7.87 -4.44
N GLY A 153 20.00 -6.83 -5.25
CA GLY A 153 19.34 -5.54 -5.09
C GLY A 153 18.56 -5.12 -6.31
N VAL A 154 17.53 -4.32 -6.10
CA VAL A 154 16.76 -3.65 -7.15
C VAL A 154 16.50 -2.21 -6.76
N SER A 155 16.56 -1.30 -7.72
CA SER A 155 16.15 0.09 -7.53
C SER A 155 14.83 0.36 -8.19
N VAL A 156 13.95 0.96 -7.40
CA VAL A 156 12.59 1.29 -7.81
C VAL A 156 12.46 2.79 -7.91
N SER A 157 11.85 3.26 -8.99
CA SER A 157 11.26 4.60 -9.04
C SER A 157 9.75 4.45 -9.12
N ALA A 158 9.04 5.26 -8.36
CA ALA A 158 7.58 5.29 -8.35
C ALA A 158 7.07 6.74 -8.30
N VAL A 159 5.79 6.90 -8.58
CA VAL A 159 5.08 8.17 -8.54
C VAL A 159 3.79 8.00 -7.74
N ILE A 160 3.33 9.07 -7.08
CA ILE A 160 2.06 9.02 -6.35
C ILE A 160 0.89 8.67 -7.27
N ASP A 161 0.01 7.77 -6.83
CA ASP A 161 -1.23 7.43 -7.53
C ASP A 161 -2.40 8.23 -6.95
N ASP A 162 -2.53 9.48 -7.40
CA ASP A 162 -3.62 10.33 -6.98
C ASP A 162 -4.90 10.01 -7.79
N PRO A 163 -6.03 9.66 -7.13
CA PRO A 163 -7.26 9.31 -7.83
C PRO A 163 -7.81 10.46 -8.68
N ARG A 164 -7.47 11.72 -8.38
CA ARG A 164 -7.89 12.89 -9.17
C ARG A 164 -7.34 12.92 -10.59
N VAL A 165 -6.33 12.10 -10.87
CA VAL A 165 -5.82 11.92 -12.24
C VAL A 165 -6.90 11.28 -13.13
N TYR A 166 -7.83 10.51 -12.56
CA TYR A 166 -8.88 9.74 -13.26
C TYR A 166 -10.24 10.46 -13.33
N ASP A 167 -10.40 11.63 -12.68
CA ASP A 167 -11.68 12.35 -12.56
C ASP A 167 -12.39 12.66 -13.89
N TYR A 168 -11.64 12.73 -15.00
CA TYR A 168 -12.15 13.12 -16.32
C TYR A 168 -12.28 11.96 -17.32
N ASP A 169 -11.99 10.71 -16.92
CA ASP A 169 -11.96 9.58 -17.86
C ASP A 169 -13.35 9.29 -18.47
N ASP A 170 -14.42 9.64 -17.74
CA ASP A 170 -15.81 9.53 -18.20
C ASP A 170 -16.48 10.89 -18.52
N ALA A 171 -15.76 12.00 -18.39
CA ALA A 171 -16.34 13.33 -18.56
C ALA A 171 -16.76 13.63 -20.01
N THR A 172 -17.73 14.53 -20.14
CA THR A 172 -18.17 15.11 -21.42
C THR A 172 -17.55 16.48 -21.62
N PRO A 173 -17.16 16.83 -22.86
CA PRO A 173 -16.68 18.18 -23.15
C PRO A 173 -17.77 19.21 -22.83
N PRO A 174 -17.41 20.39 -22.31
CA PRO A 174 -18.35 21.51 -22.23
C PRO A 174 -18.86 21.87 -23.63
N ALA A 175 -20.11 22.34 -23.69
CA ALA A 175 -20.84 22.64 -24.93
C ALA A 175 -20.07 23.58 -25.86
#